data_AF-A0AAD9DEY9-F1
#
_entry.id   AF-A0AAD9DEY9-F1
#
_cell.length_a   1.000
_cell.length_b   1.000
_cell.length_c   1.000
_cell.angle_alpha   90.00
_cell.angle_beta   90.00
_cell.angle_gamma   90.00
#
_symmetry.space_group_name_H-M   'P 1'
#
loop_
_entity.id
_entity.type
_entity.pdbx_description
1 polymer ?
#
loop_
_entity_poly.entity_id
_entity_poly.type
_entity_poly.pdbx_seq_one_letter_code
_entity_poly.pdbx_strand_id
1 'polypeptide(L)'
;YSQVSSSTSACVDRRKLLISSLHAPFIAASVPFASAANLPQSTGADLSETGTIDTLFPIVAIKISVESINSQLVPKSGKLIPDECKSILKALQQNVPRDENDFKRIFDSYSTPVSYKQKFLDQNAFLVYYTKGFDGPGRPNIEDDAENNIQTQQYGFRNEAWSAMDDLYVELEYGQRSSDSDAGELAALVQKVMLALDAYLSLAPAADVEQASANLLRR
;
A
#
# COMPACT_ATOMS: atom_id res chain seq x y z
N TYR A 1 42.90 21.23 -18.90
CA TYR A 1 41.93 20.17 -19.25
C TYR A 1 41.64 19.37 -17.99
N SER A 2 40.56 19.73 -17.31
CA SER A 2 40.14 19.14 -16.04
C SER A 2 39.37 17.86 -16.30
N GLN A 3 39.76 16.76 -15.64
CA GLN A 3 39.03 15.50 -15.67
C GLN A 3 37.81 15.59 -14.76
N VAL A 4 36.63 15.35 -15.33
CA VAL A 4 35.37 15.16 -14.62
C VAL A 4 35.29 13.68 -14.25
N SER A 5 35.40 13.37 -12.96
CA SER A 5 35.13 12.04 -12.43
C SER A 5 33.62 11.91 -12.18
N SER A 6 32.93 11.20 -13.06
CA SER A 6 31.54 10.78 -12.86
C SER A 6 31.50 9.63 -11.84
N SER A 7 31.08 9.93 -10.61
CA SER A 7 30.75 8.92 -9.60
C SER A 7 29.36 8.34 -9.88
N THR A 8 29.31 7.19 -10.53
CA THR A 8 28.09 6.38 -10.62
C THR A 8 27.80 5.75 -9.25
N SER A 9 26.78 6.25 -8.56
CA SER A 9 26.26 5.65 -7.34
C SER A 9 25.68 4.27 -7.67
N ALA A 10 26.29 3.22 -7.13
CA ALA A 10 25.76 1.86 -7.25
C ALA A 10 24.55 1.74 -6.31
N CYS A 11 23.34 1.79 -6.87
CA CYS A 11 22.16 1.29 -6.19
C CYS A 11 22.33 -0.23 -6.01
N VAL A 12 22.90 -0.61 -4.86
CA VAL A 12 22.99 -2.02 -4.45
C VAL A 12 21.57 -2.46 -4.12
N ASP A 13 21.12 -3.52 -4.78
CA ASP A 13 19.82 -4.16 -4.57
C ASP A 13 19.82 -4.87 -3.20
N ARG A 14 19.74 -4.08 -2.12
CA ARG A 14 19.83 -4.48 -0.69
C ARG A 14 18.79 -5.56 -0.34
N ARG A 15 17.73 -5.66 -1.14
CA ARG A 15 16.71 -6.73 -1.13
C ARG A 15 17.32 -8.13 -1.26
N LYS A 16 18.31 -8.31 -2.14
CA LYS A 16 18.95 -9.62 -2.36
C LYS A 16 19.79 -10.09 -1.17
N LEU A 17 20.22 -9.18 -0.30
CA LEU A 17 21.00 -9.49 0.90
C LEU A 17 20.13 -9.97 2.06
N LEU A 18 18.87 -9.51 2.17
CA LEU A 18 17.99 -9.86 3.28
C LEU A 18 17.29 -11.23 3.13
N ILE A 19 16.98 -11.64 1.89
CA ILE A 19 16.25 -12.90 1.61
C ILE A 19 17.05 -14.15 2.02
N SER A 20 18.37 -14.05 2.20
CA SER A 20 19.21 -15.17 2.67
C SER A 20 19.08 -15.47 4.18
N SER A 21 18.37 -14.64 4.96
CA SER A 21 18.27 -14.82 6.40
C SER A 21 16.87 -14.46 6.91
N LEU A 22 15.99 -15.43 7.14
CA LEU A 22 15.02 -15.47 8.25
C LEU A 22 14.01 -16.61 8.07
N HIS A 23 14.04 -17.55 9.01
CA HIS A 23 12.87 -18.30 9.47
C HIS A 23 12.79 -18.05 10.97
N ALA A 24 11.72 -17.42 11.44
CA ALA A 24 11.38 -17.36 12.85
C ALA A 24 9.85 -17.28 12.99
N PRO A 25 9.23 -18.01 13.93
CA PRO A 25 7.78 -18.03 14.07
C PRO A 25 7.31 -16.85 14.92
N PHE A 26 6.17 -16.25 14.54
CA PHE A 26 5.50 -15.22 15.32
C PHE A 26 4.22 -15.78 15.97
N ILE A 27 3.98 -15.39 17.22
CA ILE A 27 2.73 -15.62 17.94
C ILE A 27 1.85 -14.39 17.70
N ALA A 28 0.73 -14.57 17.00
CA ALA A 28 -0.22 -13.51 16.67
C ALA A 28 -1.19 -13.25 17.83
N ALA A 29 -1.36 -11.98 18.21
CA ALA A 29 -2.53 -11.52 18.95
C ALA A 29 -3.70 -11.39 17.96
N SER A 30 -4.86 -11.92 18.34
CA SER A 30 -6.06 -12.03 17.49
C SER A 30 -6.69 -10.66 17.20
N VAL A 31 -6.40 -10.12 16.03
CA VAL A 31 -7.24 -9.10 15.39
C VAL A 31 -8.48 -9.83 14.83
N PRO A 32 -9.72 -9.34 15.03
CA PRO A 32 -10.89 -9.97 14.44
C PRO A 32 -10.70 -10.11 12.93
N PHE A 33 -10.99 -11.30 12.42
CA PHE A 33 -10.80 -11.71 11.04
C PHE A 33 -11.55 -10.75 10.10
N ALA A 34 -10.83 -9.83 9.47
CA ALA A 34 -11.34 -9.07 8.34
C ALA A 34 -11.60 -10.04 7.19
N SER A 35 -12.87 -10.15 6.79
CA SER A 35 -13.28 -10.91 5.62
C SER A 35 -12.70 -10.27 4.36
N ALA A 36 -12.07 -11.07 3.49
CA ALA A 36 -11.48 -10.57 2.25
C ALA A 36 -12.57 -10.38 1.18
N ALA A 37 -12.82 -9.13 0.79
CA ALA A 37 -13.81 -8.75 -0.22
C ALA A 37 -13.55 -9.33 -1.63
N ASN A 38 -12.31 -9.76 -1.91
CA ASN A 38 -11.90 -10.35 -3.19
C ASN A 38 -12.06 -11.86 -3.29
N LEU A 39 -12.51 -12.53 -2.23
CA LEU A 39 -12.82 -13.96 -2.28
C LEU A 39 -14.25 -14.19 -2.80
N PRO A 40 -14.56 -15.34 -3.42
CA PRO A 40 -15.96 -15.69 -3.69
C PRO A 40 -16.75 -15.76 -2.37
N GLN A 41 -18.04 -15.39 -2.38
CA GLN A 41 -18.93 -15.48 -1.20
C GLN A 41 -18.93 -16.88 -0.58
N SER A 42 -18.74 -17.92 -1.40
CA SER A 42 -18.61 -19.31 -0.96
C SER A 42 -17.38 -19.60 -0.10
N THR A 43 -16.39 -18.70 -0.06
CA THR A 43 -15.18 -18.79 0.78
C THR A 43 -15.11 -17.68 1.84
N GLY A 44 -16.26 -17.05 2.15
CA GLY A 44 -16.40 -16.16 3.31
C GLY A 44 -16.25 -14.67 3.03
N ALA A 45 -16.36 -14.21 1.78
CA ALA A 45 -16.43 -12.78 1.46
C ALA A 45 -17.78 -12.18 1.90
N ASP A 46 -17.74 -11.30 2.88
CA ASP A 46 -18.84 -10.44 3.28
C ASP A 46 -18.58 -9.04 2.73
N LEU A 47 -19.47 -8.58 1.85
CA LEU A 47 -19.38 -7.26 1.19
C LEU A 47 -20.19 -6.19 1.93
N SER A 48 -20.84 -6.54 3.06
CA SER A 48 -21.70 -5.61 3.80
C SER A 48 -20.96 -4.44 4.43
N GLU A 49 -19.66 -4.59 4.69
CA GLU A 49 -18.80 -3.56 5.28
C GLU A 49 -17.90 -2.85 4.26
N THR A 50 -17.92 -3.26 2.99
CA THR A 50 -17.06 -2.68 1.95
C THR A 50 -17.39 -1.22 1.69
N GLY A 51 -16.37 -0.36 1.70
CA GLY A 51 -16.54 1.08 1.48
C GLY A 51 -17.09 1.84 2.68
N THR A 52 -17.17 1.23 3.87
CA THR A 52 -17.57 1.92 5.10
C THR A 52 -16.42 2.72 5.70
N ILE A 53 -16.76 3.75 6.49
CA ILE A 53 -15.78 4.54 7.24
C ILE A 53 -14.95 3.65 8.18
N ASP A 54 -15.54 2.58 8.72
CA ASP A 54 -14.86 1.63 9.60
C ASP A 54 -13.69 0.93 8.90
N THR A 55 -13.84 0.60 7.61
CA THR A 55 -12.77 0.01 6.79
C THR A 55 -11.69 1.00 6.35
N LEU A 56 -11.93 2.32 6.43
CA LEU A 56 -10.91 3.35 6.20
C LEU A 56 -9.95 3.53 7.38
N PHE A 57 -10.38 3.24 8.61
CA PHE A 57 -9.57 3.49 9.80
C PHE A 57 -8.17 2.89 9.74
N PRO A 58 -7.97 1.62 9.35
CA PRO A 58 -6.62 1.07 9.33
C PRO A 58 -5.73 1.75 8.27
N ILE A 59 -6.29 2.16 7.13
CA ILE A 59 -5.56 2.91 6.09
C ILE A 59 -5.12 4.28 6.61
N VAL A 60 -6.01 4.98 7.31
CA VAL A 60 -5.69 6.27 7.94
C VAL A 60 -4.70 6.11 9.10
N ALA A 61 -4.79 5.02 9.89
CA ALA A 61 -3.83 4.72 10.94
C ALA A 61 -2.41 4.48 10.38
N ILE A 62 -2.31 3.77 9.25
CA ILE A 62 -1.05 3.60 8.52
C ILE A 62 -0.50 4.97 8.12
N LYS A 63 -1.31 5.84 7.51
CA LYS A 63 -0.89 7.20 7.11
C LYS A 63 -0.35 8.01 8.30
N ILE A 64 -1.10 8.08 9.41
CA ILE A 64 -0.69 8.83 10.61
C ILE A 64 0.62 8.26 11.19
N SER A 65 0.79 6.93 11.19
CA SER A 65 2.02 6.28 11.64
C SER A 65 3.22 6.70 10.79
N VAL A 66 3.06 6.71 9.47
CA VAL A 66 4.10 7.12 8.51
C VAL A 66 4.41 8.62 8.65
N GLU A 67 3.41 9.48 8.83
CA GLU A 67 3.58 10.92 9.07
C GLU A 67 4.35 11.21 10.38
N SER A 68 4.06 10.46 11.44
CA SER A 68 4.79 10.54 12.71
C SER A 68 6.26 10.21 12.53
N ILE A 69 6.58 9.19 11.73
CA ILE A 69 7.95 8.80 11.41
C ILE A 69 8.63 9.85 10.54
N ASN A 70 7.93 10.39 9.53
CA ASN A 70 8.44 11.47 8.71
C ASN A 70 8.86 12.67 9.57
N SER A 71 8.01 13.05 10.52
CA SER A 71 8.27 14.16 11.46
C SER A 71 9.49 13.91 12.36
N GLN A 72 9.81 12.63 12.64
CA GLN A 72 11.02 12.24 13.39
C GLN A 72 12.28 12.21 12.52
N LEU A 73 12.16 11.95 11.21
CA LEU A 73 13.27 11.83 10.27
C LEU A 73 13.67 13.17 9.64
N VAL A 74 12.72 14.03 9.29
CA VAL A 74 12.97 15.36 8.69
C VAL A 74 13.97 16.23 9.48
N PRO A 75 13.94 16.32 10.82
CA PRO A 75 14.91 17.12 11.56
C PRO A 75 16.30 16.46 11.67
N LYS A 76 16.45 15.20 11.25
CA LYS A 76 17.73 14.47 11.33
C LYS A 76 18.52 14.66 10.05
N SER A 77 19.84 14.77 10.20
CA SER A 77 20.76 14.86 9.09
C SER A 77 21.87 13.82 9.23
N GLY A 78 22.16 13.10 8.15
CA GLY A 78 23.23 12.11 8.10
C GLY A 78 22.78 10.70 8.47
N LYS A 79 23.75 9.87 8.87
CA LYS A 79 23.53 8.45 9.15
C LYS A 79 22.72 8.24 10.43
N LEU A 80 21.72 7.36 10.36
CA LEU A 80 20.97 6.92 11.53
C LEU A 80 21.76 5.83 12.28
N ILE A 81 21.64 5.85 13.60
CA ILE A 81 22.18 4.74 14.40
C ILE A 81 21.22 3.54 14.34
N PRO A 82 21.72 2.29 14.42
CA PRO A 82 20.90 1.09 14.29
C PRO A 82 19.69 1.01 15.24
N ASP A 83 19.82 1.53 16.46
CA ASP A 83 18.73 1.56 17.44
C ASP A 83 17.58 2.48 17.03
N GLU A 84 17.85 3.54 16.28
CA GLU A 84 16.81 4.41 15.73
C GLU A 84 16.02 3.69 14.64
N CYS A 85 16.71 3.02 13.71
CA CYS A 85 16.09 2.19 12.68
C CYS A 85 15.21 1.10 13.31
N LYS A 86 15.69 0.44 14.38
CA LYS A 86 14.92 -0.54 15.14
C LYS A 86 13.68 0.06 15.81
N SER A 87 13.81 1.26 16.37
CA SER A 87 12.68 1.97 16.99
C SER A 87 11.61 2.32 15.96
N ILE A 88 12.02 2.82 14.79
CA ILE A 88 11.12 3.15 13.69
C ILE A 88 10.42 1.89 13.15
N LEU A 89 11.15 0.79 12.93
CA LEU A 89 10.56 -0.50 12.54
C LEU A 89 9.48 -0.95 13.51
N LYS A 90 9.79 -0.89 14.82
CA LYS A 90 8.85 -1.29 15.86
C LYS A 90 7.60 -0.42 15.87
N ALA A 91 7.75 0.89 15.64
CA ALA A 91 6.62 1.81 15.54
C ALA A 91 5.74 1.51 14.31
N LEU A 92 6.33 1.26 13.13
CA LEU A 92 5.59 0.87 11.93
C LEU A 92 4.80 -0.42 12.15
N GLN A 93 5.44 -1.44 12.71
CA GLN A 93 4.84 -2.76 12.93
C GLN A 93 3.63 -2.76 13.87
N GLN A 94 3.37 -1.66 14.61
CA GLN A 94 2.15 -1.54 15.43
C GLN A 94 0.89 -1.36 14.57
N ASN A 95 1.00 -0.68 13.43
CA ASN A 95 -0.15 -0.30 12.59
C ASN A 95 -0.06 -0.83 11.15
N VAL A 96 1.13 -1.22 10.70
CA VAL A 96 1.41 -1.63 9.32
C VAL A 96 1.78 -3.12 9.32
N PRO A 97 0.99 -3.98 8.66
CA PRO A 97 1.37 -5.39 8.47
C PRO A 97 2.63 -5.51 7.61
N ARG A 98 3.52 -6.42 7.98
CA ARG A 98 4.73 -6.73 7.18
C ARG A 98 4.44 -7.71 6.04
N ASP A 99 3.39 -8.52 6.13
CA ASP A 99 2.97 -9.44 5.07
C ASP A 99 2.16 -8.72 3.99
N GLU A 100 2.45 -9.04 2.73
CA GLU A 100 1.81 -8.43 1.57
C GLU A 100 0.30 -8.66 1.55
N ASN A 101 -0.15 -9.88 1.87
CA ASN A 101 -1.56 -10.23 1.79
C ASN A 101 -2.34 -9.55 2.90
N ASP A 102 -1.79 -9.51 4.12
CA ASP A 102 -2.42 -8.81 5.24
C ASP A 102 -2.47 -7.30 4.99
N PHE A 103 -1.40 -6.71 4.44
CA PHE A 103 -1.39 -5.30 4.05
C PHE A 103 -2.44 -5.02 2.98
N LYS A 104 -2.45 -5.78 1.88
CA LYS A 104 -3.41 -5.58 0.79
C LYS A 104 -4.85 -5.83 1.23
N ARG A 105 -5.08 -6.76 2.16
CA ARG A 105 -6.41 -7.04 2.72
C ARG A 105 -7.02 -5.80 3.37
N ILE A 106 -6.23 -4.97 4.05
CA ILE A 106 -6.70 -3.71 4.64
C ILE A 106 -7.31 -2.79 3.57
N PHE A 107 -6.65 -2.64 2.43
CA PHE A 107 -7.12 -1.80 1.33
C PHE A 107 -8.29 -2.45 0.58
N ASP A 108 -8.24 -3.77 0.41
CA ASP A 108 -9.31 -4.52 -0.26
C ASP A 108 -10.63 -4.44 0.50
N SER A 109 -10.59 -4.31 1.83
CA SER A 109 -11.79 -4.10 2.65
C SER A 109 -12.51 -2.78 2.33
N TYR A 110 -11.79 -1.73 1.92
CA TYR A 110 -12.40 -0.46 1.51
C TYR A 110 -12.66 -0.37 -0.01
N SER A 111 -11.86 -1.08 -0.81
CA SER A 111 -11.89 -0.96 -2.28
C SER A 111 -13.21 -1.45 -2.86
N THR A 112 -13.63 -0.85 -3.98
CA THR A 112 -14.80 -1.28 -4.74
C THR A 112 -14.59 -2.74 -5.19
N PRO A 113 -15.57 -3.65 -4.97
CA PRO A 113 -15.43 -5.06 -5.35
C PRO A 113 -15.53 -5.23 -6.87
N VAL A 114 -14.96 -6.31 -7.42
CA VAL A 114 -15.00 -6.57 -8.87
C VAL A 114 -16.44 -6.78 -9.32
N SER A 115 -16.91 -5.88 -10.18
CA SER A 115 -18.28 -5.90 -10.71
C SER A 115 -18.53 -7.20 -11.49
N TYR A 116 -19.78 -7.65 -11.50
CA TYR A 116 -20.16 -8.83 -12.29
C TYR A 116 -19.81 -8.63 -13.78
N LYS A 117 -20.03 -7.42 -14.30
CA LYS A 117 -19.70 -7.04 -15.67
C LYS A 117 -18.21 -7.19 -15.94
N GLN A 118 -17.34 -6.71 -15.05
CA GLN A 118 -15.90 -6.89 -15.19
C GLN A 118 -15.50 -8.37 -15.14
N LYS A 119 -16.02 -9.14 -14.18
CA LYS A 119 -15.76 -10.60 -14.12
C LYS A 119 -16.18 -11.31 -15.40
N PHE A 120 -17.33 -10.94 -15.96
CA PHE A 120 -17.82 -11.50 -17.21
C PHE A 120 -16.91 -11.15 -18.39
N LEU A 121 -16.48 -9.88 -18.49
CA LEU A 121 -15.55 -9.43 -19.53
C LEU A 121 -14.21 -10.17 -19.42
N ASP A 122 -13.67 -10.35 -18.22
CA ASP A 122 -12.40 -11.04 -17.98
C ASP A 122 -12.47 -12.54 -18.29
N GLN A 123 -13.52 -13.21 -17.82
CA GLN A 123 -13.73 -14.65 -18.08
C GLN A 123 -13.99 -14.95 -19.55
N ASN A 124 -14.61 -14.00 -20.25
CA ASN A 124 -14.96 -14.14 -21.67
C ASN A 124 -14.11 -13.22 -22.54
N ALA A 125 -12.90 -12.86 -22.11
CA ALA A 125 -12.05 -11.88 -22.81
C ALA A 125 -11.82 -12.25 -24.28
N PHE A 126 -11.68 -13.55 -24.58
CA PHE A 126 -11.61 -14.05 -25.96
C PHE A 126 -12.88 -13.75 -26.75
N LEU A 127 -14.07 -14.00 -26.19
CA LEU A 127 -15.34 -13.76 -26.88
C LEU A 127 -15.55 -12.25 -27.09
N VAL A 128 -15.35 -11.46 -26.03
CA VAL A 128 -15.50 -9.99 -26.06
C VAL A 128 -14.57 -9.36 -27.09
N TYR A 129 -13.30 -9.77 -27.14
CA TYR A 129 -12.32 -9.22 -28.08
C TYR A 129 -12.73 -9.41 -29.55
N TYR A 130 -13.31 -10.58 -29.89
CA TYR A 130 -13.76 -10.87 -31.25
C TYR A 130 -15.18 -10.38 -31.55
N THR A 131 -15.98 -10.03 -30.54
CA THR A 131 -17.34 -9.50 -30.71
C THR A 131 -17.43 -7.97 -30.54
N LYS A 132 -16.33 -7.25 -30.32
CA LYS A 132 -16.26 -5.78 -30.17
C LYS A 132 -16.95 -4.95 -31.29
N GLY A 133 -17.33 -5.57 -32.40
CA GLY A 133 -18.16 -4.94 -33.44
C GLY A 133 -19.67 -4.93 -33.15
N PHE A 134 -20.14 -5.50 -32.03
CA PHE A 134 -21.56 -5.75 -31.76
C PHE A 134 -22.18 -4.85 -30.67
N ASP A 135 -21.54 -3.73 -30.31
CA ASP A 135 -22.22 -2.74 -29.45
C ASP A 135 -23.42 -2.11 -30.17
N GLY A 136 -23.44 -2.13 -31.50
CA GLY A 136 -24.54 -1.60 -32.30
C GLY A 136 -24.54 -0.06 -32.31
N PRO A 137 -25.01 0.57 -33.39
CA PRO A 137 -24.98 2.03 -33.51
C PRO A 137 -25.80 2.69 -32.39
N GLY A 138 -25.15 3.58 -31.62
CA GLY A 138 -25.78 4.36 -30.57
C GLY A 138 -25.79 3.74 -29.16
N ARG A 139 -25.12 2.61 -28.92
CA ARG A 139 -24.93 2.09 -27.55
C ARG A 139 -23.61 2.58 -26.93
N PRO A 140 -23.57 2.81 -25.61
CA PRO A 140 -22.32 3.07 -24.91
C PRO A 140 -21.36 1.90 -25.07
N ASN A 141 -20.05 2.19 -25.15
CA ASN A 141 -19.02 1.17 -25.17
C ASN A 141 -19.17 0.28 -23.93
N ILE A 142 -19.21 -1.04 -24.13
CA ILE A 142 -19.36 -2.00 -23.03
C ILE A 142 -18.19 -1.91 -22.02
N GLU A 143 -17.03 -1.40 -22.45
CA GLU A 143 -15.83 -1.22 -21.62
C GLU A 143 -15.81 0.10 -20.84
N ASP A 144 -16.62 1.09 -21.21
CA ASP A 144 -16.70 2.36 -20.47
C ASP A 144 -17.58 2.17 -19.24
N ASP A 145 -16.94 1.87 -18.12
CA ASP A 145 -17.58 1.81 -16.81
C ASP A 145 -16.79 2.63 -15.78
N ALA A 146 -17.43 3.66 -15.22
CA ALA A 146 -16.78 4.56 -14.26
C ALA A 146 -16.35 3.82 -12.98
N GLU A 147 -17.09 2.79 -12.58
CA GLU A 147 -16.76 1.96 -11.41
C GLU A 147 -15.50 1.13 -11.64
N ASN A 148 -15.31 0.60 -12.86
CA ASN A 148 -14.10 -0.14 -13.22
C ASN A 148 -12.86 0.76 -13.22
N ASN A 149 -13.01 2.05 -13.52
CA ASN A 149 -11.91 3.02 -13.50
C ASN A 149 -11.43 3.28 -12.06
N ILE A 150 -12.36 3.57 -11.13
CA ILE A 150 -12.02 3.79 -9.71
C ILE A 150 -11.39 2.54 -9.10
N GLN A 151 -11.96 1.37 -9.37
CA GLN A 151 -11.38 0.11 -8.92
C GLN A 151 -9.95 -0.06 -9.44
N THR A 152 -9.71 0.10 -10.74
CA THR A 152 -8.38 -0.06 -11.31
C THR A 152 -7.35 0.86 -10.64
N GLN A 153 -7.75 2.11 -10.38
CA GLN A 153 -6.91 3.08 -9.67
C GLN A 153 -6.65 2.68 -8.21
N GLN A 154 -7.68 2.23 -7.47
CA GLN A 154 -7.54 1.76 -6.09
C GLN A 154 -6.53 0.61 -5.99
N TYR A 155 -6.64 -0.41 -6.85
CA TYR A 155 -5.71 -1.55 -6.84
C TYR A 155 -4.30 -1.13 -7.29
N GLY A 156 -4.21 -0.17 -8.21
CA GLY A 156 -2.94 0.46 -8.62
C GLY A 156 -2.23 1.13 -7.47
N PHE A 157 -2.89 2.09 -6.81
CA PHE A 157 -2.31 2.82 -5.67
C PHE A 157 -2.05 1.93 -4.47
N ARG A 158 -2.89 0.92 -4.21
CA ARG A 158 -2.63 -0.11 -3.18
C ARG A 158 -1.30 -0.83 -3.45
N ASN A 159 -1.07 -1.26 -4.69
CA ASN A 159 0.17 -1.97 -5.05
C ASN A 159 1.39 -1.05 -4.98
N GLU A 160 1.23 0.22 -5.34
CA GLU A 160 2.27 1.24 -5.21
C GLU A 160 2.61 1.52 -3.75
N ALA A 161 1.61 1.68 -2.89
CA ALA A 161 1.77 1.87 -1.46
C ALA A 161 2.48 0.68 -0.81
N TRP A 162 2.09 -0.56 -1.18
CA TRP A 162 2.79 -1.76 -0.73
C TRP A 162 4.26 -1.76 -1.16
N SER A 163 4.54 -1.46 -2.43
CA SER A 163 5.89 -1.48 -2.97
C SER A 163 6.78 -0.43 -2.30
N ALA A 164 6.27 0.78 -2.10
CA ALA A 164 6.96 1.84 -1.36
C ALA A 164 7.19 1.45 0.12
N MET A 165 6.22 0.78 0.73
CA MET A 165 6.32 0.32 2.12
C MET A 165 7.34 -0.82 2.27
N ASP A 166 7.38 -1.78 1.34
CA ASP A 166 8.38 -2.86 1.30
C ASP A 166 9.79 -2.28 1.14
N ASP A 167 9.98 -1.31 0.24
CA ASP A 167 11.24 -0.58 0.08
C ASP A 167 11.69 0.07 1.40
N LEU A 168 10.77 0.74 2.10
CA LEU A 168 11.03 1.37 3.40
C LEU A 168 11.40 0.33 4.48
N TYR A 169 10.67 -0.78 4.56
CA TYR A 169 10.97 -1.85 5.51
C TYR A 169 12.35 -2.45 5.25
N VAL A 170 12.68 -2.72 3.99
CA VAL A 170 13.98 -3.25 3.59
C VAL A 170 15.11 -2.31 4.00
N GLU A 171 14.94 -1.01 3.78
CA GLU A 171 15.96 -0.03 4.13
C GLU A 171 16.13 0.10 5.66
N LEU A 172 15.03 0.09 6.41
CA LEU A 172 15.10 0.13 7.86
C LEU A 172 15.68 -1.16 8.47
N GLU A 173 15.37 -2.33 7.91
CA GLU A 173 15.94 -3.61 8.33
C GLU A 173 17.45 -3.65 8.03
N TYR A 174 17.87 -3.06 6.91
CA TYR A 174 19.28 -2.86 6.60
C TYR A 174 19.96 -1.90 7.57
N GLY A 175 19.34 -0.75 7.86
CA GLY A 175 19.84 0.24 8.82
C GLY A 175 19.86 -0.27 10.26
N GLN A 176 19.01 -1.23 10.63
CA GLN A 176 19.10 -1.92 11.92
C GLN A 176 20.34 -2.82 12.01
N ARG A 177 20.82 -3.37 10.89
CA ARG A 177 21.98 -4.28 10.84
C ARG A 177 23.29 -3.56 10.50
N SER A 178 23.21 -2.36 9.94
CA SER A 178 24.34 -1.56 9.48
C SER A 178 24.16 -0.10 9.86
N SER A 179 25.22 0.58 10.28
CA SER A 179 25.17 2.01 10.61
C SER A 179 25.24 2.93 9.39
N ASP A 180 24.85 2.42 8.20
CA ASP A 180 25.07 3.10 6.91
C ASP A 180 23.79 3.63 6.27
N SER A 181 22.61 3.42 6.87
CA SER A 181 21.37 4.03 6.38
C SER A 181 21.37 5.54 6.64
N ASP A 182 21.07 6.30 5.58
CA ASP A 182 20.99 7.75 5.60
C ASP A 182 19.57 8.21 5.93
N ALA A 183 19.45 9.20 6.81
CA ALA A 183 18.16 9.76 7.21
C ALA A 183 17.42 10.41 6.03
N GLY A 184 18.14 10.99 5.07
CA GLY A 184 17.57 11.60 3.86
C GLY A 184 17.01 10.57 2.89
N GLU A 185 17.72 9.46 2.66
CA GLU A 185 17.23 8.33 1.86
C GLU A 185 15.94 7.75 2.48
N LEU A 186 15.93 7.54 3.80
CA LEU A 186 14.75 7.05 4.52
C LEU A 186 13.59 8.06 4.49
N ALA A 187 13.86 9.35 4.65
CA ALA A 187 12.82 10.39 4.52
C ALA A 187 12.21 10.40 3.11
N ALA A 188 13.00 10.20 2.06
CA ALA A 188 12.50 10.11 0.70
C ALA A 188 11.60 8.87 0.49
N LEU A 189 11.97 7.71 1.07
CA LEU A 189 11.14 6.51 1.04
C LEU A 189 9.82 6.72 1.80
N VAL A 190 9.88 7.36 2.97
CA VAL A 190 8.69 7.73 3.74
C VAL A 190 7.77 8.67 2.94
N GLN A 191 8.33 9.67 2.25
CA GLN A 191 7.54 10.55 1.38
C GLN A 191 6.89 9.79 0.22
N LYS A 192 7.60 8.83 -0.38
CA LYS A 192 7.03 7.97 -1.45
C LYS A 192 5.84 7.16 -0.92
N VAL A 193 5.93 6.61 0.29
CA VAL A 193 4.82 5.92 0.95
C VAL A 193 3.64 6.88 1.18
N MET A 194 3.90 8.07 1.73
CA MET A 194 2.86 9.08 1.98
C MET A 194 2.13 9.46 0.69
N LEU A 195 2.86 9.72 -0.40
CA LEU A 195 2.27 10.05 -1.71
C LEU A 195 1.36 8.94 -2.23
N ALA A 196 1.78 7.67 -2.11
CA ALA A 196 0.97 6.54 -2.55
C ALA A 196 -0.31 6.37 -1.69
N LEU A 197 -0.20 6.58 -0.38
CA LEU A 197 -1.35 6.57 0.53
C LEU A 197 -2.32 7.72 0.25
N ASP A 198 -1.81 8.92 0.00
CA ASP A 198 -2.62 10.09 -0.36
C ASP A 198 -3.32 9.89 -1.70
N ALA A 199 -2.62 9.32 -2.69
CA ALA A 199 -3.22 8.98 -3.97
C ALA A 199 -4.39 7.99 -3.79
N TYR A 200 -4.21 6.95 -2.98
CA TYR A 200 -5.30 6.02 -2.66
C TYR A 200 -6.47 6.71 -1.94
N LEU A 201 -6.20 7.47 -0.88
CA LEU A 201 -7.22 8.16 -0.09
C LEU A 201 -7.94 9.27 -0.87
N SER A 202 -7.32 9.83 -1.91
CA SER A 202 -7.96 10.81 -2.80
C SER A 202 -9.14 10.22 -3.60
N LEU A 203 -9.21 8.90 -3.72
CA LEU A 203 -10.32 8.19 -4.36
C LEU A 203 -11.52 7.99 -3.42
N ALA A 204 -11.31 8.17 -2.10
CA ALA A 204 -12.38 8.11 -1.10
C ALA A 204 -13.11 9.46 -1.01
N PRO A 205 -14.40 9.50 -0.61
CA PRO A 205 -15.08 10.75 -0.28
C PRO A 205 -14.33 11.48 0.84
N ALA A 206 -14.02 12.78 0.63
CA ALA A 206 -13.23 13.56 1.58
C ALA A 206 -13.84 13.57 3.01
N ALA A 207 -15.17 13.61 3.11
CA ALA A 207 -15.88 13.57 4.39
C ALA A 207 -15.59 12.28 5.20
N ASP A 208 -15.46 11.14 4.52
CA ASP A 208 -15.21 9.85 5.17
C ASP A 208 -13.77 9.79 5.71
N VAL A 209 -12.81 10.34 4.95
CA VAL A 209 -11.40 10.42 5.36
C VAL A 209 -11.23 11.38 6.54
N GLU A 210 -11.89 12.54 6.51
CA GLU A 210 -11.91 13.49 7.62
C GLU A 210 -12.53 12.89 8.88
N GLN A 211 -13.64 12.16 8.74
CA GLN A 211 -14.30 11.52 9.88
C GLN A 211 -13.44 10.39 10.46
N ALA A 212 -12.84 9.55 9.62
CA ALA A 212 -11.93 8.48 10.06
C ALA A 212 -10.71 9.05 10.81
N SER A 213 -10.08 10.09 10.28
CA SER A 213 -8.94 10.76 10.93
C SER A 213 -9.32 11.43 12.25
N ALA A 214 -10.45 12.14 12.30
CA ALA A 214 -10.94 12.78 13.53
C ALA A 214 -11.25 11.76 14.64
N ASN A 215 -11.80 10.60 14.27
CA ASN A 215 -12.09 9.53 15.22
C ASN A 215 -10.82 8.85 15.76
N LEU A 216 -9.78 8.75 14.93
CA LEU A 216 -8.48 8.20 15.32
C LEU A 216 -7.76 9.07 16.35
N LEU A 217 -7.84 10.41 16.19
CA LEU A 217 -7.22 11.38 17.11
C LEU A 217 -7.96 11.51 18.46
N ARG A 218 -9.20 11.01 18.55
CA ARG A 218 -10.02 11.05 19.77
C ARG A 218 -9.89 9.80 20.64
N ARG A 219 -9.23 8.75 20.17
CA ARG A 219 -8.97 7.51 20.91
C ARG A 219 -7.63 7.58 21.61
#